data_AF-A0A537PNF7-F1
#
_entry.id   AF-A0A537PNF7-F1
#
_cell.length_a   1.000
_cell.length_b   1.000
_cell.length_c   1.000
_cell.angle_alpha   90.00
_cell.angle_beta   90.00
_cell.angle_gamma   90.00
#
_symmetry.space_group_name_H-M   'P 1'
#
loop_
_entity.id
_entity.type
_entity.pdbx_description
1 polymer ?
#
loop_
_entity_poly.entity_id
_entity_poly.type
_entity_poly.pdbx_seq_one_letter_code
_entity_poly.pdbx_strand_id
1 'polypeptide(L)'
;MRQTLDNRLARATRAELPRDLTALRHRALLRARAAVSALLRQCSGRLHPGGALAGALALGEAAAVELAAIADGAELRHRDEAGLVHDHPGVEEAFAERVQSMMRQYHEGREVDPVNASPAELLGACLAGGAGNPPDRSPGEAGTAD
;
A
#
# COMPACT_ATOMS: atom_id res chain seq x y z
N MET A 1 24.86 -41.11 13.94
CA MET A 1 24.02 -41.06 12.73
C MET A 1 22.89 -40.04 12.80
N ARG A 2 22.14 -39.94 13.93
CA ARG A 2 21.01 -38.99 14.09
C ARG A 2 21.42 -37.52 13.98
N GLN A 3 22.51 -37.12 14.64
CA GLN A 3 23.09 -35.77 14.56
C GLN A 3 23.48 -35.31 13.15
N THR A 4 23.83 -36.24 12.26
CA THR A 4 24.23 -35.93 10.88
C THR A 4 23.00 -35.67 10.00
N LEU A 5 21.89 -36.35 10.29
CA LEU A 5 20.59 -36.11 9.66
C LEU A 5 19.99 -34.80 10.16
N ASP A 6 20.04 -34.52 11.46
CA ASP A 6 19.54 -33.24 12.01
C ASP A 6 20.32 -32.04 11.47
N ASN A 7 21.65 -32.16 11.32
CA ASN A 7 22.46 -31.11 10.70
C ASN A 7 22.24 -30.98 9.18
N ARG A 8 21.89 -32.06 8.49
CA ARG A 8 21.52 -32.02 7.07
C ARG A 8 20.12 -31.43 6.88
N LEU A 9 19.17 -31.74 7.77
CA LEU A 9 17.84 -31.17 7.77
C LEU A 9 17.90 -29.67 8.10
N ALA A 10 18.70 -29.28 9.10
CA ALA A 10 18.95 -27.87 9.44
C ALA A 10 19.71 -27.10 8.34
N ARG A 11 20.57 -27.78 7.57
CA ARG A 11 21.19 -27.20 6.36
C ARG A 11 20.22 -27.13 5.18
N ALA A 12 19.32 -28.11 5.05
CA ALA A 12 18.29 -28.14 4.01
C ALA A 12 17.17 -27.13 4.29
N THR A 13 16.91 -26.77 5.54
CA THR A 13 16.04 -25.64 5.88
C THR A 13 16.75 -24.29 5.83
N ARG A 14 18.10 -24.26 5.83
CA ARG A 14 18.92 -23.06 5.55
C ARG A 14 19.29 -22.86 4.07
N ALA A 15 19.01 -23.85 3.22
CA ALA A 15 19.05 -23.72 1.77
C ALA A 15 17.59 -23.45 1.33
N GLU A 16 17.18 -22.30 0.85
CA GLU A 16 17.87 -21.28 0.08
C GLU A 16 17.29 -19.93 0.53
N LEU A 17 18.14 -19.00 1.01
CA LEU A 17 17.79 -17.59 0.82
C LEU A 17 17.54 -17.41 -0.70
N PRO A 18 16.48 -16.72 -1.12
CA PRO A 18 16.21 -16.52 -2.54
C PRO A 18 17.50 -16.02 -3.22
N ARG A 19 18.03 -16.79 -4.17
CA ARG A 19 19.27 -16.47 -4.89
C ARG A 19 19.22 -15.12 -5.61
N ASP A 20 18.06 -14.47 -5.64
CA ASP A 20 17.84 -13.16 -6.21
C ASP A 20 16.88 -12.32 -5.34
N LEU A 21 17.44 -11.64 -4.34
CA LEU A 21 16.72 -10.65 -3.52
C LEU A 21 16.18 -9.48 -4.37
N THR A 22 16.81 -9.18 -5.50
CA THR A 22 16.37 -8.10 -6.39
C THR A 22 15.05 -8.46 -7.06
N ALA A 23 14.96 -9.66 -7.64
CA ALA A 23 13.71 -10.14 -8.24
C ALA A 23 12.59 -10.27 -7.20
N LEU A 24 12.94 -10.67 -5.98
CA LEU A 24 11.99 -10.73 -4.87
C LEU A 24 11.45 -9.33 -4.53
N ARG A 25 12.33 -8.37 -4.23
CA ARG A 25 11.95 -6.98 -3.90
C ARG A 25 11.16 -6.34 -5.02
N HIS A 26 11.54 -6.62 -6.27
CA HIS A 26 10.83 -6.15 -7.46
C HIS A 26 9.39 -6.67 -7.49
N ARG A 27 9.18 -7.99 -7.36
CA ARG A 27 7.81 -8.56 -7.29
C ARG A 27 7.00 -7.99 -6.13
N ALA A 28 7.61 -7.85 -4.95
CA ALA A 28 6.95 -7.25 -3.81
C ALA A 28 6.52 -5.80 -4.08
N LEU A 29 7.38 -5.01 -4.74
CA LEU A 29 7.06 -3.65 -5.15
C LEU A 29 5.93 -3.60 -6.19
N LEU A 30 5.92 -4.51 -7.17
CA LEU A 30 4.84 -4.61 -8.16
C LEU A 30 3.51 -4.90 -7.47
N ARG A 31 3.48 -5.88 -6.55
CA ARG A 31 2.29 -6.21 -5.75
C ARG A 31 1.82 -5.02 -4.92
N ALA A 32 2.73 -4.34 -4.23
CA ALA A 32 2.40 -3.17 -3.42
C ALA A 32 1.80 -2.03 -4.28
N ARG A 33 2.39 -1.72 -5.43
CA ARG A 33 1.88 -0.70 -6.37
C ARG A 33 0.49 -1.05 -6.91
N ALA A 34 0.29 -2.31 -7.32
CA ALA A 34 -1.02 -2.78 -7.79
C ALA A 34 -2.07 -2.70 -6.68
N ALA A 35 -1.74 -3.12 -5.45
CA ALA A 35 -2.63 -3.07 -4.30
C ALA A 35 -3.00 -1.63 -3.90
N VAL A 36 -2.01 -0.73 -3.80
CA VAL A 36 -2.25 0.69 -3.48
C VAL A 36 -3.15 1.33 -4.55
N SER A 37 -2.89 1.09 -5.83
CA SER A 37 -3.76 1.60 -6.90
C SER A 37 -5.18 1.04 -6.83
N ALA A 38 -5.35 -0.25 -6.50
CA ALA A 38 -6.66 -0.83 -6.28
C ALA A 38 -7.42 -0.15 -5.12
N LEU A 39 -6.74 0.12 -4.00
CA LEU A 39 -7.32 0.86 -2.87
C LEU A 39 -7.68 2.31 -3.27
N LEU A 40 -6.80 3.00 -3.98
CA LEU A 40 -7.07 4.35 -4.48
C LEU A 40 -8.25 4.40 -5.44
N ARG A 41 -8.44 3.38 -6.31
CA ARG A 41 -9.63 3.29 -7.16
C ARG A 41 -10.91 3.18 -6.33
N GLN A 42 -10.91 2.35 -5.29
CA GLN A 42 -12.07 2.18 -4.39
C GLN A 42 -12.44 3.49 -3.68
N CYS A 43 -11.45 4.35 -3.43
CA CYS A 43 -11.65 5.60 -2.71
C CYS A 43 -11.64 6.84 -3.63
N SER A 44 -11.56 6.66 -4.95
CA SER A 44 -11.42 7.75 -5.93
C SER A 44 -12.57 8.76 -5.88
N GLY A 45 -13.79 8.33 -5.52
CA GLY A 45 -14.93 9.22 -5.32
C GLY A 45 -14.80 10.18 -4.14
N ARG A 46 -13.78 10.02 -3.27
CA ARG A 46 -13.50 10.88 -2.11
C ARG A 46 -12.28 11.77 -2.30
N LEU A 47 -11.48 11.50 -3.33
CA LEU A 47 -10.28 12.28 -3.62
C LEU A 47 -10.61 13.34 -4.67
N HIS A 48 -9.96 14.49 -4.55
CA HIS A 48 -9.98 15.46 -5.63
C HIS A 48 -9.26 14.85 -6.85
N PRO A 49 -9.89 14.85 -8.05
CA PRO A 49 -9.23 14.39 -9.25
C PRO A 49 -8.03 15.30 -9.55
N GLY A 50 -6.85 14.70 -9.76
CA GLY A 50 -5.61 15.45 -9.94
C GLY A 50 -4.50 14.61 -10.57
N GLY A 51 -3.44 15.29 -11.00
CA GLY A 51 -2.28 14.66 -11.64
C GLY A 51 -1.61 13.61 -10.76
N ALA A 52 -1.57 13.84 -9.44
CA ALA A 52 -1.04 12.88 -8.49
C ALA A 52 -1.84 11.56 -8.48
N LEU A 53 -3.17 11.65 -8.44
CA LEU A 53 -4.05 10.48 -8.44
C LEU A 53 -3.95 9.72 -9.77
N ALA A 54 -3.99 10.44 -10.91
CA ALA A 54 -3.83 9.83 -12.23
C ALA A 54 -2.48 9.12 -12.37
N GLY A 55 -1.39 9.74 -11.90
CA GLY A 55 -0.05 9.15 -11.90
C GLY A 55 0.05 7.90 -11.02
N ALA A 56 -0.51 7.94 -9.81
CA ALA A 56 -0.53 6.79 -8.91
C ALA A 56 -1.33 5.61 -9.49
N LEU A 57 -2.48 5.89 -10.14
CA LEU A 57 -3.29 4.88 -10.80
C LEU A 57 -2.55 4.24 -11.99
N ALA A 58 -1.93 5.05 -12.84
CA ALA A 58 -1.13 4.60 -13.98
C ALA A 58 0.07 3.73 -13.54
N LEU A 59 0.77 4.11 -12.47
CA LEU A 59 1.86 3.31 -11.91
C LEU A 59 1.40 1.94 -11.43
N GLY A 60 0.24 1.87 -10.76
CA GLY A 60 -0.31 0.58 -10.33
C GLY A 60 -0.87 -0.26 -11.48
N GLU A 61 -1.36 0.36 -12.55
CA GLU A 61 -1.77 -0.36 -13.77
C GLU A 61 -0.58 -0.97 -14.49
N ALA A 62 0.49 -0.20 -14.70
CA ALA A 62 1.75 -0.73 -15.24
C ALA A 62 2.28 -1.89 -14.38
N ALA A 63 2.23 -1.75 -13.06
CA ALA A 63 2.64 -2.82 -12.16
C ALA A 63 1.74 -4.07 -12.26
N ALA A 64 0.44 -3.90 -12.43
CA ALA A 64 -0.49 -5.02 -12.62
C ALA A 64 -0.26 -5.75 -13.95
N VAL A 65 0.02 -5.02 -15.04
CA VAL A 65 0.39 -5.60 -16.34
C VAL A 65 1.67 -6.42 -16.22
N GLU A 66 2.69 -5.87 -15.58
CA GLU A 66 3.95 -6.57 -15.38
C GLU A 66 3.78 -7.80 -14.48
N LEU A 67 3.00 -7.68 -13.40
CA LEU A 67 2.72 -8.80 -12.51
C LEU A 67 1.93 -9.92 -13.21
N ALA A 68 1.03 -9.58 -14.15
CA ALA A 68 0.28 -10.55 -14.93
C ALA A 68 1.17 -11.37 -15.90
N ALA A 69 2.34 -10.84 -16.28
CA ALA A 69 3.34 -11.59 -17.05
C ALA A 69 4.15 -12.57 -16.18
N ILE A 70 4.06 -12.47 -14.85
CA ILE A 70 4.69 -13.36 -13.88
C ILE A 70 3.65 -14.38 -13.42
N ALA A 71 4.04 -15.65 -13.29
CA ALA A 71 3.21 -16.67 -12.66
C ALA A 71 3.12 -16.43 -11.13
N ASP A 72 2.37 -15.39 -10.73
CA ASP A 72 2.27 -14.89 -9.36
C ASP A 72 1.32 -15.73 -8.49
N GLY A 73 1.70 -16.99 -8.26
CA GLY A 73 0.94 -17.93 -7.42
C GLY A 73 1.15 -17.71 -5.92
N ALA A 74 0.23 -18.26 -5.12
CA ALA A 74 0.27 -18.16 -3.64
C ALA A 74 1.59 -18.68 -3.03
N GLU A 75 2.15 -19.76 -3.58
CA GLU A 75 3.43 -20.31 -3.12
C GLU A 75 4.61 -19.35 -3.33
N LEU A 76 4.62 -18.64 -4.46
CA LEU A 76 5.67 -17.65 -4.75
C LEU A 76 5.53 -16.45 -3.81
N ARG A 77 4.30 -16.01 -3.53
CA ARG A 77 4.02 -14.93 -2.57
C ARG A 77 4.51 -15.29 -1.17
N HIS A 78 4.15 -16.47 -0.69
CA HIS A 78 4.57 -16.95 0.63
C HIS A 78 6.10 -17.02 0.76
N ARG A 79 6.79 -17.50 -0.29
CA ARG A 79 8.26 -17.53 -0.33
C ARG A 79 8.87 -16.13 -0.33
N ASP A 80 8.29 -15.21 -1.09
CA ASP A 80 8.78 -13.83 -1.16
C ASP A 80 8.61 -13.12 0.20
N GLU A 81 7.45 -13.26 0.85
CA GLU A 81 7.18 -12.70 2.18
C GLU A 81 8.17 -13.22 3.23
N ALA A 82 8.37 -14.54 3.31
CA ALA A 82 9.35 -15.15 4.21
C ALA A 82 10.78 -14.63 3.97
N GLY A 83 11.12 -14.29 2.72
CA GLY A 83 12.42 -13.71 2.38
C GLY A 83 12.60 -12.25 2.82
N LEU A 84 11.53 -11.44 2.85
CA LEU A 84 11.61 -10.00 3.18
C LEU A 84 11.58 -9.71 4.67
N VAL A 85 10.83 -10.50 5.45
CA VAL A 85 10.69 -10.32 6.90
C VAL A 85 12.05 -10.30 7.61
N HIS A 86 13.04 -11.02 7.07
CA HIS A 86 14.38 -11.09 7.64
C HIS A 86 15.30 -9.90 7.32
N ASP A 87 14.96 -9.07 6.33
CA ASP A 87 15.85 -8.02 5.81
C ASP A 87 15.69 -6.68 6.56
N HIS A 88 14.52 -6.44 7.15
CA HIS A 88 14.13 -5.13 7.68
C HIS A 88 13.28 -5.19 8.96
N PRO A 89 13.83 -5.65 10.11
CA PRO A 89 13.09 -5.66 11.37
C PRO A 89 12.68 -4.25 11.80
N GLY A 90 11.42 -4.07 12.20
CA GLY A 90 10.89 -2.78 12.70
C GLY A 90 10.40 -1.81 11.62
N VAL A 91 10.58 -2.13 10.34
CA VAL A 91 10.13 -1.24 9.25
C VAL A 91 8.61 -1.24 9.10
N GLU A 92 7.94 -2.35 9.40
CA GLU A 92 6.48 -2.42 9.37
C GLU A 92 5.86 -1.51 10.41
N GLU A 93 6.37 -1.51 11.65
CA GLU A 93 5.89 -0.65 12.73
C GLU A 93 6.14 0.83 12.41
N ALA A 94 7.36 1.19 11.98
CA ALA A 94 7.69 2.56 11.62
C ALA A 94 6.84 3.07 10.43
N PHE A 95 6.56 2.20 9.46
CA PHE A 95 5.66 2.51 8.36
C PHE A 95 4.22 2.72 8.84
N ALA A 96 3.72 1.82 9.70
CA ALA A 96 2.37 1.94 10.26
C ALA A 96 2.20 3.22 11.09
N GLU A 97 3.17 3.56 11.94
CA GLU A 97 3.18 4.82 12.68
C GLU A 97 3.17 6.04 11.75
N ARG A 98 3.94 5.99 10.66
CA ARG A 98 3.97 7.07 9.68
C ARG A 98 2.63 7.26 8.97
N VAL A 99 1.98 6.17 8.57
CA VAL A 99 0.65 6.20 7.95
C VAL A 99 -0.39 6.73 8.95
N GLN A 100 -0.37 6.27 10.20
CA GLN A 100 -1.29 6.76 11.24
C GLN A 100 -1.10 8.26 11.52
N SER A 101 0.15 8.72 11.60
CA SER A 101 0.46 10.15 11.76
C SER A 101 -0.12 10.98 10.61
N MET A 102 0.03 10.48 9.39
CA MET A 102 -0.48 11.14 8.19
C MET A 102 -2.02 11.17 8.16
N MET A 103 -2.68 10.07 8.49
CA MET A 103 -4.15 10.01 8.61
C MET A 103 -4.68 11.02 9.64
N ARG A 104 -4.00 11.14 10.79
CA ARG A 104 -4.38 12.10 11.83
C ARG A 104 -4.34 13.54 11.32
N GLN A 105 -3.26 13.91 10.63
CA GLN A 105 -3.11 15.26 10.06
C GLN A 105 -4.24 15.60 9.07
N TYR A 106 -4.64 14.64 8.23
CA TYR A 106 -5.76 14.84 7.31
C TYR A 106 -7.11 14.91 8.02
N HIS A 107 -7.29 14.18 9.12
CA HIS A 107 -8.48 14.32 9.96
C HIS A 107 -8.55 15.69 10.65
N GLU A 108 -7.40 16.27 10.99
CA GLU A 108 -7.26 17.62 11.55
C GLU A 108 -7.41 18.74 10.50
N GLY A 109 -7.72 18.39 9.24
CA GLY A 109 -8.01 19.36 8.17
C GLY A 109 -6.82 19.75 7.31
N ARG A 110 -5.68 19.05 7.41
CA ARG A 110 -4.61 19.20 6.42
C ARG A 110 -5.13 18.78 5.05
N GLU A 111 -4.82 19.56 4.03
CA GLU A 111 -5.19 19.22 2.64
C GLU A 111 -4.09 18.40 1.95
N VAL A 112 -4.51 17.54 1.01
CA VAL A 112 -3.63 16.84 0.09
C VAL A 112 -3.39 17.72 -1.14
N ASP A 113 -2.13 17.84 -1.57
CA ASP A 113 -1.81 18.49 -2.84
C ASP A 113 -2.23 17.57 -4.02
N PRO A 114 -3.24 17.95 -4.82
CA PRO A 114 -3.72 17.12 -5.92
C PRO A 114 -2.72 16.99 -7.08
N VAL A 115 -1.66 17.80 -7.11
CA VAL A 115 -0.63 17.80 -8.16
C VAL A 115 0.56 16.94 -7.76
N ASN A 116 1.04 17.07 -6.53
CA ASN A 116 2.33 16.49 -6.11
C ASN A 116 2.23 15.41 -5.01
N ALA A 117 1.04 15.10 -4.49
CA ALA A 117 0.92 14.11 -3.44
C ALA A 117 1.49 12.75 -3.85
N SER A 118 2.24 12.15 -2.94
CA SER A 118 2.70 10.78 -3.08
C SER A 118 1.53 9.79 -3.00
N PRO A 119 1.68 8.57 -3.53
CA PRO A 119 0.66 7.52 -3.36
C PRO A 119 0.30 7.23 -1.89
N ALA A 120 1.25 7.38 -0.97
CA ALA A 120 1.01 7.21 0.46
C ALA A 120 0.15 8.34 1.06
N GLU A 121 0.38 9.59 0.63
CA GLU A 121 -0.43 10.75 1.02
C GLU A 121 -1.86 10.66 0.50
N LEU A 122 -2.01 10.25 -0.77
CA LEU A 122 -3.32 9.97 -1.36
C LEU A 122 -4.07 8.88 -0.59
N LEU A 123 -3.38 7.78 -0.24
CA LEU A 123 -3.98 6.69 0.54
C LEU A 123 -4.34 7.15 1.97
N GLY A 124 -3.46 7.91 2.62
CA GLY A 124 -3.71 8.48 3.95
C GLY A 124 -4.95 9.39 3.95
N ALA A 125 -5.12 10.23 2.94
CA ALA A 125 -6.29 11.09 2.80
C ALA A 125 -7.57 10.29 2.48
N CYS A 126 -7.49 9.27 1.63
CA CYS A 126 -8.60 8.34 1.39
C CYS A 126 -9.11 7.71 2.67
N LEU A 127 -8.18 7.22 3.50
CA LEU A 127 -8.51 6.54 4.75
C LEU A 127 -9.05 7.52 5.80
N ALA A 128 -8.51 8.74 5.86
CA ALA A 128 -9.00 9.80 6.75
C ALA A 128 -10.43 10.25 6.38
N GLY A 129 -10.74 10.38 5.09
CA GLY A 129 -12.07 10.73 4.58
C GLY A 129 -13.12 9.62 4.74
N GLY A 130 -12.73 8.41 5.18
CA GLY A 130 -13.65 7.33 5.53
C GLY A 130 -14.24 7.43 6.94
N ALA A 131 -13.68 8.28 7.81
CA ALA A 131 -14.09 8.41 9.22
C ALA A 131 -14.99 9.62 9.51
N GLY A 132 -15.34 10.43 8.50
CA GLY A 132 -16.12 11.65 8.69
C GLY A 132 -17.31 11.71 7.74
N ASN A 133 -18.49 11.41 8.25
CA ASN A 133 -19.73 11.92 7.68
C ASN A 133 -19.72 13.45 7.96
N PRO A 134 -19.69 14.34 6.95
CA PRO A 134 -19.90 15.75 7.25
C PRO A 134 -21.36 15.92 7.74
N PRO A 135 -21.63 16.73 8.79
CA PRO A 135 -22.99 17.09 9.11
C PRO A 135 -23.56 17.82 7.89
N ASP A 136 -24.68 17.29 7.42
CA ASP A 136 -25.59 17.89 6.44
C ASP A 136 -25.80 19.38 6.78
N ARG A 137 -25.03 20.26 6.14
CA ARG A 137 -25.35 21.68 6.09
C ARG A 137 -26.30 21.86 4.92
N SER A 138 -27.55 21.49 5.17
CA SER A 138 -28.68 22.06 4.46
C SER A 138 -28.65 23.58 4.68
N PRO A 139 -28.45 24.42 3.65
CA PRO A 139 -28.72 25.83 3.77
C PRO A 139 -30.23 25.99 3.75
N GLY A 140 -30.83 26.00 4.94
CA GLY A 140 -32.21 26.41 5.14
C GLY A 140 -32.41 27.80 4.55
N GLU A 141 -33.26 27.84 3.54
CA GLU A 141 -33.83 28.97 2.84
C GLU A 141 -33.94 30.22 3.72
N ALA A 142 -33.13 31.24 3.42
CA ALA A 142 -33.47 32.61 3.80
C ALA A 142 -34.59 33.07 2.87
N GLY A 143 -35.82 32.76 3.26
CA GLY A 143 -37.03 33.23 2.61
C GLY A 143 -37.06 34.75 2.58
N THR A 144 -37.12 35.28 1.37
CA THR A 144 -37.63 36.60 1.02
C THR A 144 -39.10 36.73 1.42
N ALA A 145 -39.44 37.77 2.18
CA ALA A 145 -40.76 38.43 2.23
C ALA A 145 -40.56 39.72 3.05
N ASP A 146 -40.34 40.85 2.38
CA ASP A 146 -41.31 41.93 2.04
C ASP A 146 -41.33 43.03 3.11
#